data_AF-A0A7H8S257-F1
#
_entry.id   AF-A0A7H8S257-F1
#
_cell.length_a   1.000
_cell.length_b   1.000
_cell.length_c   1.000
_cell.angle_alpha   90.00
_cell.angle_beta   90.00
_cell.angle_gamma   90.00
#
_symmetry.space_group_name_H-M   'P 1'
#
loop_
_entity.id
_entity.type
_entity.pdbx_description
1 polymer ?
#
loop_
_entity_poly.entity_id
_entity_poly.type
_entity_poly.pdbx_seq_one_letter_code
_entity_poly.pdbx_strand_id
1 'polypeptide(L)' 'MSIFELITIFEMDRNQPPESINALLDFYQQKYITGEIDITYYRKIYHYLDRQGAISSHESA' A
#
# COMPACT_ATOMS: atom_id res chain seq x y z
N MET A 1 -4.26 0.98 -11.86
CA MET A 1 -4.46 0.86 -10.42
C MET A 1 -4.48 2.24 -9.81
N SER A 2 -5.57 2.54 -9.11
CA SER A 2 -5.76 3.81 -8.39
C SER A 2 -5.73 3.55 -6.88
N ILE A 3 -5.45 4.58 -6.08
CA ILE A 3 -5.45 4.50 -4.61
C ILE A 3 -6.77 3.94 -4.06
N PHE A 4 -7.88 4.27 -4.71
CA PHE A 4 -9.21 3.78 -4.38
C PHE A 4 -9.31 2.25 -4.47
N GLU A 5 -8.75 1.63 -5.51
CA GLU A 5 -8.76 0.16 -5.61
C GLU A 5 -7.97 -0.47 -4.48
N LEU A 6 -6.83 0.15 -4.12
CA LEU A 6 -5.98 -0.35 -3.03
C LEU A 6 -6.72 -0.27 -1.68
N ILE A 7 -7.39 0.85 -1.44
CA ILE A 7 -8.22 1.07 -0.25
C ILE A 7 -9.40 0.10 -0.22
N THR A 8 -10.10 -0.10 -1.34
CA THR A 8 -11.24 -1.02 -1.41
C THR A 8 -10.83 -2.46 -1.12
N ILE A 9 -9.67 -2.91 -1.61
CA ILE A 9 -9.17 -4.27 -1.30
C ILE A 9 -8.84 -4.37 0.19
N PHE A 10 -8.17 -3.36 0.75
CA PHE A 10 -7.87 -3.31 2.18
C PHE A 10 -9.16 -3.32 3.02
N GLU A 11 -10.13 -2.49 2.67
CA GLU A 11 -11.43 -2.40 3.33
C GLU A 11 -12.22 -3.70 3.22
N MET A 12 -12.20 -4.40 2.08
CA MET A 12 -12.86 -5.69 1.96
C MET A 12 -12.20 -6.78 2.82
N ASP A 13 -10.88 -6.75 2.97
CA ASP A 13 -10.12 -7.76 3.71
C ASP A 13 -10.18 -7.52 5.22
N ARG A 14 -9.96 -6.27 5.65
CA ARG A 14 -9.93 -5.86 7.07
C ARG A 14 -11.28 -5.39 7.60
N ASN A 15 -12.28 -5.23 6.73
CA ASN A 15 -13.58 -4.63 7.03
C ASN A 15 -13.48 -3.23 7.67
N GLN A 16 -12.36 -2.53 7.42
CA GLN A 16 -12.02 -1.24 8.01
C GLN A 16 -11.17 -0.43 7.01
N PRO A 17 -11.33 0.91 7.00
CA PRO A 17 -10.50 1.79 6.18
C PRO A 17 -9.06 1.80 6.70
N PRO A 18 -8.06 1.93 5.80
CA PRO A 18 -6.68 2.08 6.23
C PRO A 18 -6.49 3.38 6.99
N GLU A 19 -5.93 3.31 8.20
CA GLU A 19 -5.65 4.49 9.03
C GLU A 19 -4.65 5.45 8.40
N SER A 20 -3.77 4.96 7.52
CA SER A 20 -2.75 5.75 6.83
C SER A 20 -2.21 5.00 5.61
N ILE A 21 -1.50 5.72 4.74
CA ILE A 21 -0.82 5.12 3.58
C ILE A 21 0.20 4.05 4.01
N ASN A 22 0.81 4.18 5.19
CA ASN A 22 1.66 3.15 5.79
C ASN A 22 0.90 1.85 6.11
N ALA A 23 -0.36 1.93 6.54
CA ALA A 23 -1.16 0.73 6.81
C ALA A 23 -1.47 -0.04 5.52
N LEU A 24 -1.73 0.69 4.42
CA LEU A 24 -1.81 0.09 3.08
C LEU A 24 -0.49 -0.58 2.69
N LEU A 25 0.63 0.11 2.89
CA LEU A 25 1.95 -0.41 2.53
C LEU A 25 2.27 -1.71 3.27
N ASP A 26 2.03 -1.76 4.58
CA ASP A 26 2.24 -2.95 5.40
C ASP A 26 1.36 -4.13 4.94
N PHE A 27 0.09 -3.85 4.64
CA PHE A 27 -0.83 -4.85 4.13
C PHE A 27 -0.37 -5.48 2.80
N TYR A 28 0.05 -4.66 1.85
CA TYR A 28 0.57 -5.15 0.57
C TYR A 28 1.94 -5.82 0.71
N GLN A 29 2.75 -5.38 1.67
CA GLN A 29 4.02 -6.02 1.99
C GLN A 29 3.81 -7.43 2.55
N GLN A 30 2.86 -7.60 3.47
CA GLN A 30 2.46 -8.91 3.98
C GLN A 30 2.02 -9.83 2.83
N LYS A 31 1.15 -9.35 1.93
CA LYS A 31 0.72 -10.11 0.75
C LYS A 31 1.88 -10.50 -0.18
N TYR A 32 2.90 -9.67 -0.28
CA TYR A 32 4.10 -10.01 -1.05
C TYR A 32 4.92 -11.10 -0.35
N ILE A 33 5.12 -10.99 0.96
CA ILE A 33 5.86 -11.96 1.77
C ILE A 33 5.15 -13.32 1.79
N THR A 34 3.82 -13.34 1.82
CA THR A 34 3.01 -14.56 1.74
C THR A 34 2.95 -15.16 0.34
N GLY A 35 3.41 -14.43 -0.68
CA GLY A 35 3.36 -14.84 -2.09
C GLY A 35 1.98 -14.70 -2.73
N GLU A 36 1.04 -13.98 -2.10
CA GLU A 36 -0.26 -13.64 -2.69
C GLU A 36 -0.13 -12.65 -3.85
N ILE A 37 0.87 -11.76 -3.80
CA ILE A 37 1.18 -10.84 -4.89
C ILE A 37 2.64 -10.95 -5.31
N ASP A 38 2.86 -10.69 -6.59
CA ASP A 38 4.18 -10.74 -7.20
C ASP A 38 5.01 -9.49 -6.90
N ILE A 39 6.34 -9.61 -6.97
CA ILE A 39 7.26 -8.49 -6.69
C ILE A 39 6.98 -7.29 -7.61
N THR A 40 6.61 -7.54 -8.87
CA THR A 40 6.27 -6.50 -9.84
C THR A 40 5.02 -5.73 -9.43
N TYR A 41 4.04 -6.40 -8.82
CA TYR A 41 2.81 -5.81 -8.35
C TYR A 41 3.07 -4.98 -7.08
N TYR A 42 3.80 -5.56 -6.12
CA TYR A 42 4.22 -4.87 -4.91
C TYR A 42 5.01 -3.59 -5.21
N ARG A 43 5.99 -3.67 -6.12
CA ARG A 43 6.83 -2.52 -6.49
C ARG A 43 6.03 -1.37 -7.11
N LYS A 44 4.99 -1.68 -7.90
CA LYS A 44 4.06 -0.68 -8.43
C LYS A 44 3.27 0.01 -7.32
N ILE A 45 2.79 -0.76 -6.34
CA ILE A 45 2.05 -0.23 -5.19
C ILE A 45 2.97 0.64 -4.34
N TYR A 46 4.18 0.16 -4.02
CA TYR A 46 5.19 0.92 -3.28
C TYR A 46 5.44 2.29 -3.93
N HIS A 47 5.82 2.32 -5.21
CA HIS A 47 6.07 3.57 -5.93
C HIS A 47 4.83 4.47 -6.02
N TYR A 48 3.64 3.89 -6.10
CA TYR A 48 2.40 4.65 -6.16
C TYR A 48 2.06 5.30 -4.81
N LEU A 49 2.21 4.56 -3.70
CA LEU A 49 2.00 5.06 -2.34
C LEU A 49 3.05 6.11 -1.98
N ASP A 50 4.32 5.85 -2.29
CA ASP A 50 5.44 6.80 -2.18
C ASP A 50 5.14 8.13 -2.88
N ARG A 51 4.68 8.07 -4.13
CA ARG A 51 4.35 9.27 -4.93
C ARG A 51 3.09 10.01 -4.49
N GLN A 52 2.16 9.34 -3.80
CA GLN A 52 0.96 9.96 -3.21
C GLN A 52 1.28 10.75 -1.92
N GLY A 53 2.55 10.79 -1.51
CA GLY A 53 2.93 11.38 -0.23
C GLY A 53 2.70 10.40 0.91
N ALA A 54 2.98 9.10 0.71
CA ALA A 54 3.48 8.32 1.84
C ALA A 54 4.68 9.11 2.33
N ILE A 55 4.49 9.89 3.39
CA ILE A 55 5.56 10.60 4.03
C ILE A 55 6.37 9.48 4.69
N SER A 56 7.26 8.86 3.92
CA SER A 56 8.56 8.49 4.47
C SER A 56 8.98 9.76 5.19
N SER A 57 9.11 9.70 6.52
CA SER A 57 9.44 10.82 7.41
C SER A 57 10.83 11.44 7.12
N HIS A 58 11.24 11.53 5.85
CA HIS A 58 12.60 11.66 5.41
C HIS A 58 12.77 12.46 4.12
N GLU A 59 11.81 13.30 3.73
CA GLU A 59 12.08 14.32 2.72
C GLU A 59 11.36 15.63 3.03
N SER A 60 12.02 16.43 3.87
CA SER A 60 11.90 17.88 3.91
C SER A 60 13.30 18.41 3.64
N ALA A 61 13.56 18.82 2.40
CA ALA A 61 14.75 19.58 2.03
C ALA A 61 14.32 20.80 1.21
#